data_AF-A0A6J4G9F3-F1
#
_entry.id   AF-A0A6J4G9F3-F1
#
_cell.length_a   1.000
_cell.length_b   1.000
_cell.length_c   1.000
_cell.angle_alpha   90.00
_cell.angle_beta   90.00
_cell.angle_gamma   90.00
#
_symmetry.space_group_name_H-M   'P 1'
#
loop_
_entity.id
_entity.type
_entity.pdbx_description
1 polymer ?
#
loop_
_entity_poly.entity_id
_entity_poly.type
_entity_poly.pdbx_seq_one_letter_code
_entity_poly.pdbx_strand_id
1 'polypeptide(L)'
;MLNNHNDHLETDQSFCPFKMVTGFPCPGCGITKSLVYFYQGDIYKSVSYHILGPFVILFCWLTIIILTTEIITKKEYFTGLLYNRKLAYNMAYFLAFYHLIRLVLFVRNNSFDDILHQSIWF
;
A
#
# COMPACT_ATOMS: atom_id res chain seq x y z
N MET A 1 -17.27 16.21 1.74
CA MET A 1 -16.62 16.93 2.86
C MET A 1 -15.25 16.31 3.17
N LEU A 2 -14.28 16.46 2.26
CA LEU A 2 -12.85 16.23 2.55
C LEU A 2 -12.02 17.23 1.71
N ASN A 3 -12.34 18.52 1.81
CA ASN A 3 -11.42 19.57 1.38
C ASN A 3 -10.44 19.82 2.53
N ASN A 4 -9.38 19.03 2.60
CA ASN A 4 -8.23 19.38 3.43
C ASN A 4 -7.28 20.19 2.55
N HIS A 5 -7.40 21.52 2.66
CA HIS A 5 -6.72 22.53 1.87
C HIS A 5 -5.23 22.71 2.25
N ASN A 6 -4.65 21.73 2.95
CA ASN A 6 -3.33 21.82 3.53
C ASN A 6 -2.55 20.54 3.15
N ASP A 7 -1.54 20.66 2.28
CA ASP A 7 -0.66 19.58 1.81
C ASP A 7 0.24 18.94 2.90
N HIS A 8 -0.12 19.06 4.18
CA HIS A 8 0.63 18.47 5.31
C HIS A 8 0.81 16.96 5.18
N LEU A 9 -0.13 16.28 4.51
CA LEU A 9 -0.04 14.83 4.27
C LEU A 9 1.20 14.41 3.48
N GLU A 10 1.85 15.31 2.74
CA GLU A 10 3.09 14.99 2.02
C GLU A 10 4.29 14.95 2.93
N THR A 11 4.43 16.01 3.72
CA THR A 11 5.54 16.27 4.62
C THR A 11 5.45 15.45 5.90
N ASP A 12 4.23 15.12 6.34
CA ASP A 12 4.02 14.48 7.63
C ASP A 12 4.56 13.06 7.64
N GLN A 13 5.40 12.75 8.63
CA GLN A 13 5.86 11.41 8.86
C GLN A 13 4.68 10.51 9.25
N SER A 14 4.49 9.40 8.53
CA SER A 14 3.54 8.38 8.94
C SER A 14 3.94 7.82 10.30
N PHE A 15 2.98 7.70 11.23
CA PHE A 15 3.14 7.01 12.52
C PHE A 15 3.30 5.49 12.35
N CYS A 16 4.34 5.06 11.64
CA CYS A 16 4.70 3.66 11.47
C CYS A 16 5.82 3.32 12.48
N PRO A 17 5.57 2.46 13.49
CA PRO A 17 6.56 2.13 14.49
C PRO A 17 7.87 1.62 13.88
N PHE A 18 7.80 0.83 12.82
CA PHE A 18 8.98 0.31 12.11
C PHE A 18 9.82 1.44 11.50
N LYS A 19 9.19 2.38 10.81
CA LYS A 19 9.89 3.52 10.21
C LYS A 19 10.44 4.46 11.29
N MET A 20 9.70 4.68 12.37
CA MET A 20 10.14 5.51 13.49
C MET A 20 11.33 4.90 14.23
N VAL A 21 11.38 3.58 14.40
CA VAL A 21 12.47 2.91 15.13
C VAL A 21 13.69 2.66 14.25
N THR A 22 13.51 2.36 12.96
CA THR A 22 14.62 1.92 12.09
C THR A 22 15.01 2.93 11.01
N GLY A 23 14.17 3.93 10.73
CA GLY A 23 14.31 4.82 9.57
C GLY A 23 13.92 4.18 8.24
N PHE A 24 13.77 2.86 8.17
CA PHE A 24 13.50 2.13 6.93
C PHE A 24 12.01 2.08 6.57
N PRO A 25 11.66 2.22 5.27
CA PRO A 25 10.30 2.02 4.80
C PRO A 25 9.95 0.52 4.81
N CYS A 26 8.91 0.15 5.55
CA CYS A 26 8.34 -1.20 5.55
C CYS A 26 7.47 -1.43 4.29
N PRO A 27 7.03 -2.68 3.99
CA PRO A 27 6.26 -2.96 2.77
C PRO A 27 4.90 -2.25 2.73
N GLY A 28 4.39 -1.81 3.88
CA GLY A 28 3.17 -1.01 3.99
C GLY A 28 3.38 0.50 4.06
N CYS A 29 4.62 0.99 4.15
CA CYS A 29 4.90 2.42 4.32
C CYS A 29 4.40 3.21 3.11
N GLY A 30 3.47 4.14 3.35
CA GLY A 30 2.88 5.00 2.32
C GLY A 30 1.55 4.52 1.75
N ILE A 31 1.07 3.31 2.10
CA ILE A 31 -0.24 2.81 1.63
C ILE A 31 -1.36 3.76 2.04
N THR A 32 -1.40 4.20 3.29
CA THR A 32 -2.47 5.11 3.76
C THR A 32 -2.47 6.44 3.00
N LYS A 33 -1.29 7.04 2.74
CA LYS A 33 -1.18 8.27 1.94
C LYS A 33 -1.68 8.03 0.51
N SER A 34 -1.28 6.90 -0.08
CA SER A 34 -1.73 6.49 -1.42
C SER A 34 -3.26 6.33 -1.49
N LEU A 35 -3.88 5.71 -0.48
CA LEU A 35 -5.35 5.57 -0.41
C LEU A 35 -6.03 6.94 -0.29
N VAL A 36 -5.52 7.83 0.55
CA VAL A 36 -6.08 9.18 0.72
C VAL A 36 -6.05 9.96 -0.60
N TYR A 37 -4.92 9.97 -1.31
CA TYR A 37 -4.83 10.64 -2.62
C TYR A 37 -5.71 9.99 -3.68
N PHE A 38 -5.88 8.67 -3.64
CA PHE A 38 -6.82 7.98 -4.53
C PHE A 38 -8.26 8.48 -4.31
N TYR A 39 -8.70 8.57 -3.05
CA TYR A 39 -10.04 9.06 -2.72
C TYR A 39 -10.22 10.56 -2.99
N GLN A 40 -9.14 11.34 -3.00
CA GLN A 40 -9.16 12.74 -3.44
C GLN A 40 -9.24 12.89 -4.98
N GLY A 41 -9.12 11.78 -5.72
CA GLY A 41 -9.15 11.77 -7.19
C GLY A 41 -7.77 11.96 -7.85
N ASP A 42 -6.71 12.13 -7.07
CA ASP A 42 -5.33 12.24 -7.58
C ASP A 42 -4.68 10.85 -7.67
N ILE A 43 -4.99 10.16 -8.77
CA ILE A 43 -4.48 8.81 -9.05
C ILE A 43 -2.97 8.82 -9.26
N TYR A 44 -2.42 9.89 -9.87
CA TYR A 44 -1.00 10.01 -10.13
C TYR A 44 -0.21 10.08 -8.82
N LYS A 45 -0.64 10.95 -7.91
CA LYS A 45 -0.06 11.10 -6.57
C LYS A 45 -0.26 9.83 -5.74
N SER A 46 -1.43 9.19 -5.84
CA SER A 46 -1.69 7.90 -5.20
C SER A 46 -0.69 6.81 -5.59
N VAL A 47 -0.45 6.60 -6.89
CA VAL A 47 0.49 5.58 -7.38
C VAL A 47 1.92 5.93 -6.98
N SER A 48 2.29 7.22 -7.01
CA SER A 48 3.61 7.71 -6.58
C SER A 48 3.92 7.34 -5.13
N TYR A 49 2.95 7.49 -4.21
CA TYR A 49 3.14 7.10 -2.81
C TYR A 49 3.22 5.59 -2.61
N HIS A 50 2.34 4.82 -3.25
CA HIS A 50 2.36 3.37 -3.18
C HIS A 50 1.52 2.72 -4.28
N ILE A 51 2.13 1.90 -5.14
CA ILE A 51 1.40 1.20 -6.22
C ILE A 51 0.28 0.29 -5.70
N LEU A 52 0.44 -0.28 -4.49
CA LEU A 52 -0.60 -1.11 -3.88
C LEU A 52 -1.85 -0.34 -3.45
N GLY A 53 -1.82 0.98 -3.26
CA GLY A 53 -3.00 1.71 -2.78
C GLY A 53 -4.21 1.55 -3.71
N PRO A 54 -4.10 1.93 -5.00
CA PRO A 54 -5.15 1.70 -5.99
C PRO A 54 -5.51 0.21 -6.14
N PHE A 55 -4.51 -0.67 -6.05
CA PHE A 55 -4.73 -2.11 -6.17
C PHE A 55 -5.58 -2.67 -5.01
N VAL A 56 -5.37 -2.21 -3.77
CA VAL A 56 -6.18 -2.58 -2.60
C VAL A 56 -7.62 -2.12 -2.80
N ILE A 57 -7.84 -0.90 -3.29
CA ILE A 57 -9.19 -0.39 -3.53
C ILE A 57 -9.90 -1.24 -4.60
N LEU A 58 -9.22 -1.55 -5.71
CA LEU A 58 -9.76 -2.42 -6.75
C LEU A 58 -10.09 -3.82 -6.20
N PHE A 59 -9.19 -4.40 -5.41
CA PHE A 59 -9.39 -5.70 -4.78
C PHE A 59 -10.60 -5.71 -3.84
N CYS A 60 -10.77 -4.66 -3.02
CA CYS A 60 -11.93 -4.50 -2.15
C CYS A 60 -13.23 -4.42 -2.97
N TRP A 61 -13.26 -3.63 -4.04
CA TRP A 61 -14.42 -3.52 -4.92
C TRP A 61 -14.78 -4.86 -5.58
N LEU A 62 -13.80 -5.57 -6.14
CA LEU A 62 -14.00 -6.89 -6.72
C LEU A 62 -14.55 -7.87 -5.68
N THR A 63 -14.00 -7.86 -4.47
CA THR A 63 -14.46 -8.69 -3.36
C THR A 63 -15.92 -8.40 -3.02
N ILE A 64 -16.29 -7.12 -2.89
CA ILE A 64 -17.67 -6.72 -2.61
C ILE A 64 -18.62 -7.21 -3.71
N ILE A 65 -18.26 -7.05 -4.99
CA ILE A 65 -19.08 -7.48 -6.14
C ILE A 65 -19.27 -9.00 -6.15
N ILE A 66 -18.20 -9.77 -5.93
CA ILE A 66 -18.24 -11.23 -5.93
C ILE A 66 -19.09 -11.72 -4.75
N LEU A 67 -18.85 -11.21 -3.54
CA LEU A 67 -19.63 -11.57 -2.36
C LEU A 67 -21.11 -11.21 -2.52
N THR A 68 -21.41 -10.05 -3.10
CA THR A 68 -22.80 -9.65 -3.40
C THR A 68 -23.45 -10.61 -4.40
N THR A 69 -22.72 -11.00 -5.45
CA THR A 69 -23.21 -11.96 -6.47
C THR A 69 -23.43 -13.35 -5.86
N GLU A 70 -22.56 -13.76 -4.95
CA GLU A 70 -22.63 -15.03 -4.23
C GLU A 70 -23.86 -15.09 -3.31
N ILE A 71 -24.14 -14.02 -2.57
CA ILE A 71 -25.36 -13.90 -1.74
C ILE A 71 -26.63 -14.04 -2.61
N ILE A 72 -26.64 -13.43 -3.80
CA ILE A 72 -27.79 -13.49 -4.72
C ILE A 72 -27.92 -14.87 -5.38
N THR A 73 -26.81 -15.46 -5.81
CA THR A 73 -26.79 -16.70 -6.61
C THR A 73 -26.78 -17.96 -5.74
N LYS A 74 -26.51 -17.84 -4.43
CA LYS A 74 -26.28 -18.95 -3.48
C LYS A 74 -25.23 -19.97 -3.96
N LYS A 75 -24.27 -19.52 -4.76
CA LYS A 75 -23.17 -20.33 -5.31
C LYS A 75 -21.85 -19.77 -4.80
N GLU A 76 -20.98 -20.65 -4.31
CA GLU A 76 -19.67 -20.25 -3.77
C GLU A 76 -18.65 -20.04 -4.89
N TYR A 77 -18.42 -18.77 -5.26
CA TYR A 77 -17.40 -18.39 -6.24
C TYR A 77 -16.16 -17.80 -5.56
N PHE A 78 -16.35 -17.09 -4.44
CA PHE A 78 -15.28 -16.40 -3.72
C PHE A 78 -14.21 -17.37 -3.21
N THR A 79 -14.65 -18.50 -2.65
CA THR A 79 -13.77 -19.54 -2.09
C THR A 79 -12.85 -20.14 -3.16
N GLY A 80 -13.35 -20.37 -4.39
CA GLY A 80 -12.55 -20.91 -5.50
C GLY A 80 -11.55 -19.91 -6.09
N LEU A 81 -11.90 -18.62 -6.14
CA LEU A 81 -11.02 -17.57 -6.67
C LEU A 81 -9.90 -17.19 -5.68
N LEU A 82 -10.23 -17.00 -4.40
CA LEU A 82 -9.24 -16.58 -3.39
C LEU A 82 -8.37 -17.73 -2.87
N TYR A 83 -8.89 -18.96 -2.81
CA TYR A 83 -8.17 -20.12 -2.27
C TYR A 83 -7.32 -20.86 -3.32
N ASN A 84 -7.11 -20.25 -4.49
CA ASN A 84 -6.20 -20.83 -5.48
C ASN A 84 -4.74 -20.60 -5.05
N ARG A 85 -4.09 -21.67 -4.55
CA ARG A 85 -2.68 -21.63 -4.10
C ARG A 85 -1.76 -20.98 -5.12
N LYS A 86 -1.97 -21.20 -6.43
CA LYS A 86 -1.16 -20.56 -7.47
C LYS A 86 -1.30 -19.04 -7.47
N LEU A 87 -2.52 -18.52 -7.31
CA LEU A 87 -2.76 -17.07 -7.28
C LEU A 87 -2.08 -16.45 -6.05
N ALA A 88 -2.25 -17.08 -4.88
CA ALA A 88 -1.62 -16.62 -3.64
C ALA A 88 -0.09 -16.58 -3.74
N TYR A 89 0.55 -17.62 -4.27
CA TYR A 89 2.00 -17.65 -4.46
C TYR A 89 2.48 -16.62 -5.49
N ASN A 90 1.76 -16.43 -6.60
CA ASN A 90 2.11 -15.41 -7.60
C ASN A 90 2.02 -13.99 -7.02
N MET A 91 0.94 -13.69 -6.30
CA MET A 91 0.78 -12.39 -5.62
C MET A 91 1.89 -12.17 -4.59
N ALA A 92 2.18 -13.18 -3.77
CA ALA A 92 3.24 -13.11 -2.76
C ALA A 92 4.63 -12.88 -3.38
N TYR A 93 4.97 -13.60 -4.45
CA TYR A 93 6.26 -13.44 -5.13
C TYR A 93 6.40 -12.06 -5.78
N PHE A 94 5.34 -11.58 -6.44
CA PHE A 94 5.33 -10.24 -7.04
C PHE A 94 5.51 -9.14 -5.99
N LEU A 95 4.78 -9.23 -4.87
CA LEU A 95 4.91 -8.31 -3.74
C LEU A 95 6.31 -8.33 -3.12
N ALA A 96 6.88 -9.51 -2.91
CA ALA A 96 8.22 -9.67 -2.38
C ALA A 96 9.27 -9.04 -3.31
N PHE A 97 9.18 -9.32 -4.62
CA PHE A 97 10.09 -8.76 -5.62
C PHE A 97 9.99 -7.23 -5.71
N TYR A 98 8.76 -6.69 -5.76
CA TYR A 98 8.54 -5.25 -5.73
C TYR A 98 9.11 -4.60 -4.46
N HIS A 99 8.90 -5.23 -3.29
CA HIS A 99 9.41 -4.70 -2.04
C HIS A 99 10.95 -4.74 -1.97
N LEU A 100 11.57 -5.81 -2.46
CA LEU A 100 13.03 -5.88 -2.56
C LEU A 100 13.58 -4.79 -3.47
N ILE A 101 12.98 -4.56 -4.65
CA ILE A 101 13.38 -3.47 -5.53
C ILE A 101 13.24 -2.11 -4.83
N ARG A 102 12.09 -1.86 -4.18
CA ARG A 102 11.84 -0.60 -3.48
C ARG A 102 12.86 -0.37 -2.36
N LEU A 103 13.21 -1.40 -1.61
CA LEU A 103 14.20 -1.34 -0.54
C LEU A 103 15.60 -1.09 -1.10
N VAL A 104 15.99 -1.77 -2.18
CA VAL A 104 17.28 -1.55 -2.85
C VAL A 104 17.37 -0.14 -3.44
N LEU A 105 16.31 0.36 -4.07
CA LEU A 105 16.24 1.74 -4.57
C LEU A 105 16.34 2.76 -3.44
N PHE A 106 15.65 2.52 -2.33
CA PHE A 106 15.70 3.40 -1.16
C PHE A 106 17.10 3.45 -0.55
N VAL A 107 17.75 2.29 -0.36
CA VAL A 107 19.12 2.20 0.17
C VAL A 107 20.14 2.82 -0.78
N ARG A 108 19.94 2.71 -2.09
CA ARG A 108 20.86 3.31 -3.08
C ARG A 108 20.74 4.83 -3.17
N ASN A 109 19.56 5.39 -2.86
CA ASN A 109 19.26 6.80 -3.06
C ASN A 109 19.38 7.65 -1.78
N ASN A 110 19.48 7.04 -0.59
CA ASN A 110 19.59 7.74 0.68
C ASN A 110 20.90 7.36 1.38
N SER A 111 21.60 8.34 1.95
CA SER A 111 22.76 8.06 2.80
C SER A 111 22.29 7.48 4.13
N PHE A 112 23.16 6.76 4.84
CA PHE A 112 22.81 6.22 6.16
C PHE A 112 22.36 7.33 7.14
N ASP A 113 22.97 8.52 7.06
CA ASP A 113 22.58 9.69 7.86
C ASP A 113 21.13 10.16 7.58
N ASP A 114 20.70 10.17 6.31
CA ASP A 114 19.33 10.55 5.93
C ASP A 114 18.29 9.54 6.46
N ILE A 115 18.68 8.26 6.56
CA ILE A 115 17.82 7.19 7.09
C ILE A 115 17.69 7.33 8.61
N LEU A 116 18.80 7.60 9.31
CA LEU A 116 18.78 7.81 10.76
C LEU A 116 17.97 9.04 11.16
N HIS A 117 17.99 10.13 10.37
CA HIS A 117 17.16 11.32 10.60
C HIS A 117 15.65 11.07 10.49
N GLN A 118 15.21 9.97 9.85
CA GLN A 118 13.80 9.58 9.84
C GLN A 118 13.38 8.77 11.06
N SER A 119 14.36 8.30 11.84
CA SER A 119 14.13 7.59 13.09
C SER A 119 13.99 8.57 14.26
N ILE A 120 13.37 8.14 15.35
CA ILE A 120 13.18 8.96 16.57
C ILE A 120 14.45 9.10 17.42
N TRP A 121 15.54 8.42 17.02
CA TRP A 121 16.79 8.39 17.78
C TRP A 121 17.70 9.58 17.50
N PHE A 122 17.35 10.39 16.49
CA PHE A 122 18.11 11.54 15.99
C PHE A 122 17.17 12.74 15.83
#